data_AF-A0A2V3A0R9-F1
#
_entry.id   AF-A0A2V3A0R9-F1
#
_cell.length_a   1.000
_cell.length_b   1.000
_cell.length_c   1.000
_cell.angle_alpha   90.00
_cell.angle_beta   90.00
_cell.angle_gamma   90.00
#
_symmetry.space_group_name_H-M   'P 1'
#
loop_
_entity.id
_entity.type
_entity.pdbx_description
1 polymer ?
#
loop_
_entity_poly.entity_id
_entity_poly.type
_entity_poly.pdbx_seq_one_letter_code
_entity_poly.pdbx_strand_id
1 'polypeptide(L)'
;MRLERLNYNKIKIFLTLDDLTDRGLTKEDVWKDSLKWHQLFHEMLEEASEEFGVDIQGTVAVEIFSMQAQGMVMIVTMEEQRDDELLEDGFIEMQVTVDGSEDILFEFQDFEDVIQMAKRLNLVHIENGSLYSYKGQYYYYAADICGEDIHRAVAILAEFGNPSFVSIHLIEEYGKIIIKDKAVKKLVCFFS
;
A
#
# COMPACT_ATOMS: atom_id res chain seq x y z
N MET A 1 7.09 18.82 3.11
CA MET A 1 7.67 17.52 3.53
C MET A 1 7.99 17.54 5.03
N ARG A 2 7.97 16.39 5.71
CA ARG A 2 8.48 16.25 7.09
C ARG A 2 9.43 15.06 7.20
N LEU A 3 10.59 15.28 7.79
CA LEU A 3 11.60 14.26 8.09
C LEU A 3 11.55 13.91 9.58
N GLU A 4 11.67 12.62 9.91
CA GLU A 4 11.74 12.11 11.27
C GLU A 4 12.82 11.03 11.35
N ARG A 5 13.89 11.28 12.10
CA ARG A 5 14.92 10.26 12.34
C ARG A 5 14.39 9.21 13.32
N LEU A 6 14.18 7.98 12.85
CA LEU A 6 13.76 6.86 13.70
C LEU A 6 14.94 6.25 14.46
N ASN A 7 16.07 6.05 13.78
CA ASN A 7 17.29 5.46 14.34
C ASN A 7 18.55 6.01 13.64
N TYR A 8 19.74 5.50 13.99
CA TYR A 8 20.98 5.88 13.31
C TYR A 8 20.99 5.51 11.82
N ASN A 9 20.39 4.36 11.47
CA ASN A 9 20.28 3.82 10.10
C ASN A 9 18.86 3.87 9.53
N LYS A 10 17.89 4.50 10.21
CA LYS A 10 16.50 4.58 9.72
C LYS A 10 15.95 5.98 9.78
N ILE A 11 15.43 6.45 8.65
CA ILE A 11 14.80 7.76 8.49
C ILE A 11 13.38 7.53 8.00
N LYS A 12 12.43 8.25 8.58
CA LYS A 12 11.04 8.25 8.19
C LYS A 12 10.71 9.58 7.54
N ILE A 13 10.13 9.51 6.36
CA ILE A 13 9.78 10.66 5.55
C ILE A 13 8.27 10.66 5.40
N PHE A 14 7.65 11.79 5.68
CA PHE A 14 6.23 12.00 5.48
C PHE A 14 5.99 13.03 4.38
N LEU A 15 5.35 12.57 3.31
CA LEU A 15 4.91 13.39 2.18
C LEU A 15 3.39 13.54 2.25
N THR A 16 2.93 14.79 2.28
CA THR A 16 1.51 15.11 2.16
C THR A 16 1.07 14.98 0.70
N LEU A 17 -0.23 14.79 0.46
CA LEU A 17 -0.80 14.78 -0.90
C LEU A 17 -0.46 16.07 -1.68
N ASP A 18 -0.43 17.19 -0.99
CA ASP A 18 -0.03 18.50 -1.54
C ASP A 18 1.44 18.50 -2.01
N ASP A 19 2.35 17.86 -1.27
CA ASP A 19 3.78 17.78 -1.60
C ASP A 19 4.02 16.90 -2.83
N LEU A 20 3.30 15.78 -2.90
CA LEU A 20 3.30 14.90 -4.08
C LEU A 20 2.78 15.64 -5.32
N THR A 21 1.71 16.42 -5.16
CA THR A 21 1.10 17.17 -6.27
C THR A 21 1.98 18.33 -6.74
N ASP A 22 2.59 19.09 -5.83
CA ASP A 22 3.50 20.20 -6.12
C ASP A 22 4.74 19.72 -6.88
N ARG A 23 5.27 18.55 -6.51
CA ARG A 23 6.40 17.92 -7.20
C ARG A 23 6.01 17.12 -8.45
N GLY A 24 4.72 17.12 -8.82
CA GLY A 24 4.22 16.44 -10.01
C GLY A 24 4.41 14.91 -9.99
N LEU A 25 4.41 14.33 -8.78
CA LEU A 25 4.55 12.90 -8.53
C LEU A 25 3.18 12.33 -8.18
N THR A 26 2.75 11.34 -8.95
CA THR A 26 1.57 10.55 -8.59
C THR A 26 2.01 9.31 -7.79
N LYS A 27 1.07 8.72 -7.05
CA LYS A 27 1.33 7.45 -6.35
C LYS A 27 1.83 6.37 -7.31
N GLU A 28 1.38 6.41 -8.57
CA GLU A 28 1.82 5.49 -9.62
C GLU A 28 3.27 5.72 -10.10
N ASP A 29 3.78 6.96 -10.03
CA ASP A 29 5.18 7.27 -10.40
C ASP A 29 6.18 6.65 -9.40
N VAL A 30 5.76 6.59 -8.12
CA VAL A 30 6.52 5.95 -7.04
C VAL A 30 6.63 4.44 -7.25
N TRP A 31 5.57 3.82 -7.78
CA TRP A 31 5.51 2.37 -8.02
C TRP A 31 6.20 1.92 -9.30
N LYS A 32 6.34 2.80 -10.29
CA LYS A 32 6.93 2.49 -11.60
C LYS A 32 8.45 2.70 -11.67
N ASP A 33 9.11 2.92 -10.52
CA ASP A 33 10.55 3.17 -10.46
C ASP A 33 10.96 4.29 -11.44
N SER A 34 10.14 5.35 -11.48
CA SER A 34 10.29 6.44 -12.44
C SER A 34 11.60 7.20 -12.24
N LEU A 35 12.19 7.73 -13.32
CA LEU A 35 13.37 8.60 -13.23
C LEU A 35 13.13 9.82 -12.31
N LYS A 36 11.89 10.32 -12.25
CA LYS A 36 11.50 11.41 -11.34
C LYS A 36 11.54 11.00 -9.87
N TRP A 37 11.20 9.74 -9.58
CA TRP A 37 11.23 9.19 -8.23
C TRP A 37 12.65 9.08 -7.72
N HIS A 38 13.57 8.57 -8.56
CA HIS A 38 15.00 8.53 -8.25
C HIS A 38 15.55 9.92 -7.93
N GLN A 39 15.21 10.93 -8.74
CA GLN A 39 15.62 12.31 -8.48
C GLN A 39 15.13 12.82 -7.13
N LEU A 40 13.83 12.66 -6.84
CA LEU A 40 13.26 13.06 -5.55
C LEU A 40 13.98 12.36 -4.39
N PHE A 41 14.23 11.06 -4.51
CA PHE A 41 14.90 10.28 -3.48
C PHE A 41 16.31 10.78 -3.20
N HIS A 42 17.11 11.04 -4.23
CA HIS A 42 18.44 11.63 -4.07
C HIS A 42 18.37 12.98 -3.36
N GLU A 43 17.44 13.85 -3.72
CA GLU A 43 17.24 15.15 -3.05
C GLU A 43 16.87 14.97 -1.56
N MET A 44 15.97 14.04 -1.25
CA MET A 44 15.56 13.76 0.13
C MET A 44 16.68 13.17 0.98
N LEU A 45 17.50 12.29 0.40
CA LEU A 45 18.67 11.73 1.08
C LEU A 45 19.73 12.81 1.31
N GLU A 46 19.98 13.67 0.35
CA GLU A 46 20.93 14.77 0.48
C GLU A 46 20.48 15.75 1.58
N GLU A 47 19.20 16.14 1.58
CA GLU A 47 18.60 16.99 2.62
C GLU A 47 18.69 16.33 4.01
N ALA A 48 18.43 15.04 4.11
CA ALA A 48 18.54 14.30 5.36
C ALA A 48 20.00 14.09 5.82
N SER A 49 20.94 13.91 4.88
CA SER A 49 22.37 13.83 5.15
C SER A 49 22.88 15.14 5.76
N GLU A 50 22.49 16.28 5.18
CA GLU A 50 22.84 17.61 5.68
C GLU A 50 22.16 17.92 7.03
N GLU A 51 20.87 17.60 7.17
CA GLU A 51 20.09 17.89 8.39
C GLU A 51 20.50 17.01 9.60
N PHE A 52 20.79 15.73 9.36
CA PHE A 52 21.10 14.77 10.43
C PHE A 52 22.58 14.43 10.57
N GLY A 53 23.44 14.96 9.68
CA GLY A 53 24.89 14.69 9.65
C GLY A 53 25.20 13.20 9.47
N VAL A 54 24.38 12.49 8.70
CA VAL A 54 24.50 11.05 8.44
C VAL A 54 25.11 10.85 7.07
N ASP A 55 26.20 10.10 7.00
CA ASP A 55 26.85 9.76 5.74
C ASP A 55 26.10 8.57 5.12
N ILE A 56 25.36 8.83 4.05
CA ILE A 56 24.50 7.85 3.39
C ILE A 56 25.33 7.19 2.29
N GLN A 57 26.05 6.12 2.64
CA GLN A 57 26.86 5.33 1.72
C GLN A 57 26.35 3.88 1.67
N GLY A 58 26.22 3.33 0.46
CA GLY A 58 25.89 1.92 0.22
C GLY A 58 24.46 1.67 -0.28
N THR A 59 23.97 0.45 -0.04
CA THR A 59 22.61 0.02 -0.41
C THR A 59 21.59 0.59 0.56
N VAL A 60 20.50 1.14 0.01
CA VAL A 60 19.41 1.70 0.82
C VAL A 60 18.13 0.95 0.50
N ALA A 61 17.51 0.40 1.54
CA ALA A 61 16.20 -0.24 1.47
C ALA A 61 15.11 0.80 1.72
N VAL A 62 14.10 0.84 0.85
CA VAL A 62 13.00 1.80 0.94
C VAL A 62 11.68 1.05 1.08
N GLU A 63 10.98 1.31 2.18
CA GLU A 63 9.64 0.81 2.45
C GLU A 63 8.64 1.97 2.32
N ILE A 64 7.55 1.76 1.58
CA ILE A 64 6.61 2.83 1.24
C ILE A 64 5.21 2.45 1.69
N PHE A 65 4.61 3.28 2.55
CA PHE A 65 3.28 3.10 3.10
C PHE A 65 2.36 4.22 2.64
N SER A 66 1.29 3.87 1.92
CA SER A 66 0.23 4.82 1.60
C SER A 66 -0.73 4.94 2.78
N MET A 67 -0.93 6.16 3.29
CA MET A 67 -1.89 6.43 4.35
C MET A 67 -3.17 7.01 3.73
N GLN A 68 -4.32 6.39 3.99
CA GLN A 68 -5.60 6.80 3.39
C GLN A 68 -5.86 8.30 3.69
N ALA A 69 -6.07 9.08 2.63
CA ALA A 69 -6.35 10.52 2.61
C ALA A 69 -5.29 11.49 3.21
N GLN A 70 -4.22 11.02 3.86
CA GLN A 70 -3.23 11.91 4.51
C GLN A 70 -1.90 12.05 3.75
N GLY A 71 -1.57 11.11 2.86
CA GLY A 71 -0.36 11.18 2.04
C GLY A 71 0.37 9.85 1.96
N MET A 72 1.70 9.91 1.97
CA MET A 72 2.61 8.77 1.89
C MET A 72 3.68 8.88 2.99
N VAL A 73 3.94 7.75 3.65
CA VAL A 73 5.05 7.58 4.58
C VAL A 73 6.08 6.70 3.90
N MET A 74 7.35 7.11 3.92
CA MET A 74 8.46 6.27 3.50
C MET A 74 9.36 6.00 4.70
N ILE A 75 9.83 4.77 4.83
CA ILE A 75 10.87 4.39 5.78
C ILE A 75 12.08 3.98 4.95
N VAL A 76 13.13 4.78 5.10
CA VAL A 76 14.41 4.56 4.46
C VAL A 76 15.30 3.89 5.49
N THR A 77 15.74 2.68 5.19
CA THR A 77 16.71 1.93 6.00
C THR A 77 18.02 1.86 5.23
N MET A 78 19.05 2.48 5.78
CA MET A 78 20.42 2.33 5.29
C MET A 78 20.93 0.98 5.78
N GLU A 79 21.68 0.24 4.97
CA GLU A 79 22.43 -0.93 5.42
C GLU A 79 23.92 -0.60 5.41
N GLU A 80 24.59 -0.80 6.55
CA GLU A 80 26.05 -0.78 6.57
C GLU A 80 26.55 -2.07 5.94
N GLN A 81 27.03 -2.02 4.70
CA GLN A 81 27.73 -3.16 4.12
C GLN A 81 29.00 -3.41 4.94
N ARG A 82 29.03 -4.56 5.63
CA ARG A 82 30.26 -5.11 6.18
C ARG A 82 31.03 -5.81 5.07
N ASP A 83 32.06 -5.11 4.61
CA ASP A 83 33.23 -5.57 3.86
C ASP A 83 33.04 -6.10 2.42
N ASP A 84 33.92 -5.55 1.56
CA ASP A 84 34.44 -6.09 0.30
C ASP A 84 33.59 -6.02 -0.97
N GLU A 85 33.00 -4.86 -1.27
CA GLU A 85 32.83 -4.42 -2.66
C GLU A 85 32.86 -2.87 -2.71
N LEU A 86 34.05 -2.33 -2.93
CA LEU A 86 34.23 -0.92 -3.27
C LEU A 86 33.49 -0.64 -4.57
N LEU A 87 32.24 -0.18 -4.48
CA LEU A 87 31.60 0.52 -5.58
C LEU A 87 32.22 1.92 -5.64
N GLU A 88 33.34 2.02 -6.37
CA GLU A 88 33.83 3.24 -6.99
C GLU A 88 32.78 3.75 -7.99
N ASP A 89 31.69 4.32 -7.50
CA ASP A 89 30.93 5.42 -8.08
C ASP A 89 29.82 5.73 -7.08
N GLY A 90 29.46 7.00 -6.87
CA GLY A 90 28.50 7.47 -5.85
C GLY A 90 27.04 7.06 -6.11
N PHE A 91 26.80 5.87 -6.66
CA PHE A 91 25.48 5.30 -6.90
C PHE A 91 25.01 4.55 -5.66
N ILE A 92 23.95 5.09 -5.06
CA ILE A 92 23.18 4.42 -4.02
C ILE A 92 22.30 3.37 -4.72
N GLU A 93 22.59 2.08 -4.50
CA GLU A 93 21.74 1.00 -5.01
C GLU A 93 20.44 0.97 -4.19
N MET A 94 19.33 1.35 -4.81
CA MET A 94 18.02 1.42 -4.17
C MET A 94 17.29 0.09 -4.33
N GLN A 95 17.05 -0.60 -3.22
CA GLN A 95 16.18 -1.77 -3.20
C GLN A 95 14.80 -1.33 -2.70
N VAL A 96 13.89 -1.10 -3.64
CA VAL A 96 12.50 -0.73 -3.32
C VAL A 96 11.71 -2.00 -3.02
N THR A 97 11.41 -2.22 -1.75
CA THR A 97 10.39 -3.18 -1.36
C THR A 97 9.07 -2.43 -1.22
N VAL A 98 8.27 -2.48 -2.29
CA VAL A 98 6.89 -1.99 -2.23
C VAL A 98 6.06 -3.06 -1.52
N ASP A 99 5.96 -2.98 -0.19
CA ASP A 99 4.90 -3.67 0.55
C ASP A 99 3.59 -2.91 0.30
N GLY A 100 3.11 -3.06 -0.92
CA GLY A 100 1.94 -2.39 -1.46
C GLY A 100 1.27 -3.35 -2.43
N SER A 101 0.93 -4.55 -1.94
CA SER A 101 -0.35 -5.07 -2.36
C SER A 101 -1.36 -4.05 -1.84
N GLU A 102 -2.00 -3.30 -2.73
CA GLU A 102 -3.11 -2.44 -2.34
C GLU A 102 -4.29 -3.36 -2.01
N ASP A 103 -4.18 -3.98 -0.85
CA ASP A 103 -5.15 -4.87 -0.29
C ASP A 103 -6.37 -4.04 0.08
N ILE A 104 -7.50 -4.39 -0.52
CA ILE A 104 -8.75 -3.73 -0.23
C ILE A 104 -9.46 -4.53 0.85
N LEU A 105 -9.71 -3.88 1.99
CA LEU A 105 -10.52 -4.43 3.06
C LEU A 105 -11.71 -3.52 3.36
N PHE A 106 -12.92 -4.03 3.15
CA PHE A 106 -14.16 -3.32 3.42
C PHE A 106 -15.03 -4.09 4.41
N GLU A 107 -15.70 -3.34 5.28
CA GLU A 107 -16.68 -3.87 6.22
C GLU A 107 -18.12 -3.50 5.83
N PHE A 108 -19.03 -4.43 6.07
CA PHE A 108 -20.44 -4.37 5.74
C PHE A 108 -21.25 -4.76 6.98
N GLN A 109 -22.35 -4.04 7.22
CA GLN A 109 -23.26 -4.31 8.33
C GLN A 109 -24.17 -5.49 8.00
N ASP A 110 -24.74 -5.51 6.79
CA ASP A 110 -25.66 -6.55 6.34
C ASP A 110 -25.05 -7.43 5.25
N PHE A 111 -25.45 -8.71 5.25
CA PHE A 111 -25.02 -9.65 4.21
C PHE A 111 -25.63 -9.33 2.84
N GLU A 112 -26.78 -8.65 2.83
CA GLU A 112 -27.44 -8.23 1.58
C GLU A 112 -26.59 -7.22 0.80
N ASP A 113 -25.92 -6.29 1.50
CA ASP A 113 -25.00 -5.33 0.88
C ASP A 113 -23.83 -6.04 0.20
N VAL A 114 -23.33 -7.11 0.81
CA VAL A 114 -22.27 -7.96 0.23
C VAL A 114 -22.75 -8.64 -1.05
N ILE A 115 -23.99 -9.14 -1.10
CA ILE A 115 -24.57 -9.77 -2.29
C ILE A 115 -24.72 -8.74 -3.42
N GLN A 116 -25.24 -7.56 -3.11
CA GLN A 116 -25.42 -6.49 -4.11
C GLN A 116 -24.07 -6.01 -4.66
N MET A 117 -23.08 -5.83 -3.78
CA MET A 117 -21.71 -5.50 -4.13
C MET A 117 -21.09 -6.57 -5.06
N ALA A 118 -21.26 -7.86 -4.75
CA ALA A 118 -20.75 -8.93 -5.60
C ALA A 118 -21.36 -8.91 -7.01
N LYS A 119 -22.66 -8.59 -7.14
CA LYS A 119 -23.31 -8.43 -8.45
C LYS A 119 -22.69 -7.28 -9.25
N ARG A 120 -22.39 -6.15 -8.59
CA ARG A 120 -21.74 -4.99 -9.24
C ARG A 120 -20.29 -5.27 -9.64
N LEU A 121 -19.51 -5.90 -8.76
CA LEU A 121 -18.12 -6.27 -9.06
C LEU A 121 -18.02 -7.27 -10.22
N ASN A 122 -18.95 -8.23 -10.31
CA ASN A 122 -18.96 -9.17 -11.41
C ASN A 122 -19.23 -8.51 -12.79
N LEU A 123 -20.02 -7.42 -12.82
CA LEU A 123 -20.28 -6.67 -14.07
C LEU A 123 -19.02 -5.98 -14.60
N VAL A 124 -18.07 -5.67 -13.73
CA VAL A 124 -16.77 -5.07 -14.09
C VAL A 124 -15.64 -6.10 -14.17
N HIS A 125 -15.98 -7.40 -14.23
CA HIS A 125 -15.04 -8.53 -14.34
C HIS A 125 -14.07 -8.69 -13.16
N ILE A 126 -14.41 -8.16 -11.98
CA ILE A 126 -13.62 -8.34 -10.75
C ILE A 126 -14.21 -9.54 -10.01
N GLU A 127 -13.55 -10.70 -10.13
CA GLU A 127 -14.05 -11.97 -9.57
C GLU A 127 -13.32 -12.43 -8.30
N ASN A 128 -12.18 -11.80 -7.98
CA ASN A 128 -11.30 -12.20 -6.88
C ASN A 128 -11.83 -11.72 -5.52
N GLY A 129 -11.24 -12.20 -4.43
CA GLY A 129 -11.57 -11.78 -3.07
C GLY A 129 -12.08 -12.90 -2.15
N SER A 130 -12.01 -12.65 -0.86
CA SER A 130 -12.41 -13.53 0.23
C SER A 130 -13.37 -12.80 1.17
N LEU A 131 -14.32 -13.54 1.73
CA LEU A 131 -15.35 -13.01 2.62
C LEU A 131 -15.23 -13.63 4.01
N TYR A 132 -15.22 -12.78 5.02
CA TYR A 132 -15.08 -13.12 6.43
C TYR A 132 -16.24 -12.55 7.24
N SER A 133 -16.45 -13.11 8.43
CA SER A 133 -17.32 -12.56 9.47
C SER A 133 -16.52 -12.36 10.74
N TYR A 134 -16.59 -11.18 11.33
CA TYR A 134 -15.93 -10.89 12.59
C TYR A 134 -16.79 -9.91 13.40
N LYS A 135 -16.97 -10.19 14.70
CA LYS A 135 -17.77 -9.37 15.64
C LYS A 135 -19.18 -8.98 15.13
N GLY A 136 -19.83 -9.86 14.36
CA GLY A 136 -21.18 -9.62 13.83
C GLY A 136 -21.22 -8.72 12.59
N GLN A 137 -20.07 -8.38 12.01
CA GLN A 137 -19.96 -7.67 10.74
C GLN A 137 -19.33 -8.58 9.68
N TYR A 138 -19.48 -8.19 8.41
CA TYR A 138 -18.93 -8.91 7.27
C TYR A 138 -17.75 -8.13 6.68
N TYR A 139 -16.70 -8.84 6.32
CA TYR A 139 -15.47 -8.24 5.79
C TYR A 139 -15.13 -8.85 4.44
N TYR A 140 -15.01 -8.01 3.42
CA TYR A 140 -14.51 -8.40 2.11
C TYR A 140 -13.06 -7.96 1.98
N TYR A 141 -12.19 -8.91 1.64
CA TYR A 141 -10.78 -8.70 1.40
C TYR A 141 -10.43 -9.10 -0.02
N ALA A 142 -9.74 -8.25 -0.76
CA ALA A 142 -9.17 -8.60 -2.05
C ALA A 142 -7.72 -8.13 -2.13
N ALA A 143 -6.84 -9.09 -2.39
CA ALA A 143 -5.42 -8.88 -2.63
C ALA A 143 -5.14 -8.87 -4.14
N ASP A 144 -3.99 -8.29 -4.50
CA ASP A 144 -3.42 -8.37 -5.86
C ASP A 144 -4.29 -7.68 -6.93
N ILE A 145 -5.02 -6.61 -6.57
CA ILE A 145 -5.75 -5.80 -7.55
C ILE A 145 -4.80 -4.71 -8.07
N CYS A 146 -4.49 -4.73 -9.37
CA CYS A 146 -3.51 -3.85 -9.98
C CYS A 146 -4.15 -2.78 -10.88
N GLY A 147 -3.59 -1.57 -10.88
CA GLY A 147 -3.89 -0.51 -11.87
C GLY A 147 -5.29 0.10 -11.74
N GLU A 148 -5.93 0.44 -12.85
CA GLU A 148 -7.25 1.13 -12.86
C GLU A 148 -8.38 0.31 -12.21
N ASP A 149 -8.25 -1.02 -12.16
CA ASP A 149 -9.29 -1.89 -11.60
C ASP A 149 -9.44 -1.70 -10.09
N ILE A 150 -8.40 -1.22 -9.40
CA ILE A 150 -8.48 -0.94 -7.97
C ILE A 150 -9.37 0.26 -7.66
N HIS A 151 -9.22 1.35 -8.40
CA HIS A 151 -10.01 2.55 -8.20
C HIS A 151 -11.49 2.29 -8.50
N ARG A 152 -11.77 1.45 -9.51
CA ARG A 152 -13.13 0.99 -9.83
C ARG A 152 -13.68 0.10 -8.74
N ALA A 153 -12.90 -0.86 -8.23
CA ALA A 153 -13.30 -1.72 -7.12
C ALA A 153 -13.65 -0.90 -5.89
N VAL A 154 -12.76 0.01 -5.47
CA VAL A 154 -12.97 0.88 -4.30
C VAL A 154 -14.20 1.77 -4.48
N ALA A 155 -14.39 2.36 -5.65
CA ALA A 155 -15.56 3.20 -5.93
C ALA A 155 -16.86 2.42 -5.76
N ILE A 156 -16.93 1.19 -6.29
CA ILE A 156 -18.11 0.32 -6.13
C ILE A 156 -18.26 -0.11 -4.67
N LEU A 157 -17.19 -0.56 -4.02
CA LEU A 157 -17.21 -1.04 -2.63
C LEU A 157 -17.71 0.06 -1.67
N ALA A 158 -17.33 1.31 -1.90
CA ALA A 158 -17.74 2.47 -1.11
C ALA A 158 -19.24 2.81 -1.24
N GLU A 159 -19.96 2.27 -2.22
CA GLU A 159 -21.41 2.43 -2.32
C GLU A 159 -22.17 1.50 -1.36
N PHE A 160 -21.58 0.37 -0.97
CA PHE A 160 -22.25 -0.69 -0.20
C PHE A 160 -21.65 -0.90 1.19
N GLY A 161 -20.42 -0.43 1.43
CA GLY A 161 -19.71 -0.64 2.68
C GLY A 161 -18.70 0.46 2.97
N ASN A 162 -17.97 0.29 4.08
CA ASN A 162 -16.96 1.24 4.52
C ASN A 162 -15.57 0.60 4.49
N PRO A 163 -14.51 1.37 4.22
CA PRO A 163 -13.15 0.87 4.40
C PRO A 163 -12.93 0.47 5.86
N SER A 164 -12.37 -0.72 6.06
CA SER A 164 -12.08 -1.23 7.40
C SER A 164 -10.71 -0.74 7.87
N PHE A 165 -10.63 -0.32 9.13
CA PHE A 165 -9.36 0.00 9.81
C PHE A 165 -8.73 -1.24 10.49
N VAL A 166 -9.40 -2.38 10.46
CA VAL A 166 -8.92 -3.63 11.07
C VAL A 166 -7.90 -4.29 10.15
N SER A 167 -6.80 -4.81 10.69
CA SER A 167 -5.84 -5.58 9.88
C SER A 167 -6.42 -6.92 9.43
N ILE A 168 -6.14 -7.33 8.18
CA ILE A 168 -6.55 -8.63 7.65
C ILE A 168 -6.08 -9.80 8.53
N HIS A 169 -4.84 -9.76 9.03
CA HIS A 169 -4.28 -10.75 9.95
C HIS A 169 -5.16 -11.00 11.18
N LEU A 170 -5.75 -9.94 11.76
CA LEU A 170 -6.61 -10.06 12.94
C LEU A 170 -7.93 -10.78 12.60
N ILE A 171 -8.44 -10.57 11.40
CA ILE A 171 -9.66 -11.22 10.90
C ILE A 171 -9.36 -12.67 10.49
N GLU A 172 -8.18 -12.95 9.95
CA GLU A 172 -7.76 -14.31 9.63
C GLU A 172 -7.52 -15.16 10.89
N GLU A 173 -6.98 -14.57 11.96
CA GLU A 173 -6.76 -15.27 13.22
C GLU A 173 -8.03 -15.47 14.05
N TYR A 174 -8.88 -14.44 14.17
CA TYR A 174 -10.02 -14.44 15.10
C TYR A 174 -11.39 -14.39 14.44
N GLY A 175 -11.44 -14.18 13.12
CA GLY A 175 -12.66 -14.15 12.33
C GLY A 175 -13.04 -15.52 11.78
N LYS A 176 -14.26 -15.59 11.25
CA LYS A 176 -14.79 -16.77 10.57
C LYS A 176 -14.73 -16.56 9.08
N ILE A 177 -14.02 -17.43 8.37
CA ILE A 177 -14.04 -17.45 6.91
C ILE A 177 -15.41 -17.94 6.44
N ILE A 178 -16.13 -17.13 5.66
CA ILE A 178 -17.38 -17.53 5.03
C ILE A 178 -17.08 -18.13 3.65
N ILE A 179 -16.32 -17.40 2.84
CA ILE A 179 -15.94 -17.83 1.49
C ILE A 179 -14.46 -17.50 1.29
N LYS A 180 -13.67 -18.55 1.12
CA LYS A 180 -12.26 -18.44 0.73
C LYS A 180 -12.14 -18.44 -0.78
N ASP A 181 -11.48 -17.42 -1.32
CA ASP A 181 -11.19 -17.23 -2.75
C ASP A 181 -12.42 -17.19 -3.67
N LYS A 182 -12.35 -16.35 -4.71
CA LYS A 182 -13.43 -16.15 -5.69
C LYS A 182 -14.79 -15.89 -5.05
N ALA A 183 -14.81 -15.08 -3.99
CA ALA A 183 -16.02 -14.78 -3.23
C ALA A 183 -17.11 -14.18 -4.12
N VAL A 184 -16.76 -13.23 -4.98
CA VAL A 184 -17.68 -12.57 -5.91
C VAL A 184 -18.37 -13.59 -6.82
N LYS A 185 -17.59 -14.47 -7.48
CA LYS A 185 -18.12 -15.49 -8.40
C LYS A 185 -19.08 -16.45 -7.69
N LYS A 186 -18.71 -16.90 -6.48
CA LYS A 186 -19.54 -17.80 -5.68
C LYS A 186 -20.84 -17.13 -5.24
N LEU A 187 -20.77 -15.90 -4.73
CA LEU A 187 -21.95 -15.14 -4.30
C LEU A 187 -22.93 -14.94 -5.46
N VAL A 188 -22.46 -14.57 -6.64
CA VAL A 188 -23.33 -14.39 -7.81
C VAL A 188 -23.94 -15.72 -8.28
N CYS A 189 -23.19 -16.83 -8.20
CA CYS A 189 -23.70 -18.16 -8.57
C CYS A 189 -24.79 -18.66 -7.61
N PHE A 190 -24.64 -18.42 -6.30
CA PHE A 190 -25.60 -18.86 -5.29
C PHE A 190 -26.85 -17.97 -5.18
N PHE A 191 -26.76 -16.69 -5.51
CA PHE A 191 -27.81 -15.68 -5.31
C PHE A 191 -28.25 -14.98 -6.63
N SER A 192 -28.10 -15.67 -7.77
CA SER A 192 -28.69 -15.28 -9.07
C SER A 192 -30.18 -15.54 -9.13
#